data_AF-A0A2V8K9W2-F1
#
_entry.id   AF-A0A2V8K9W2-F1
#
_cell.length_a   1.000
_cell.length_b   1.000
_cell.length_c   1.000
_cell.angle_alpha   90.00
_cell.angle_beta   90.00
_cell.angle_gamma   90.00
#
_symmetry.space_group_name_H-M   'P 1'
#
loop_
_entity.id
_entity.type
_entity.pdbx_description
1 polymer ?
#
loop_
_entity_poly.entity_id
_entity_poly.type
_entity_poly.pdbx_seq_one_letter_code
_entity_poly.pdbx_strand_id
1 'polypeptide(L)'
;VVDTTNFNEFTWLNSAGAPHSETLHLIERYRSVNGGHFLELKVTAEDPKVLPKPYTYTRYYRKVDTEISQYVCTDDLVKPEIPAIQ
;
A
#
# COMPACT_ATOMS: atom_id res chain seq x y z
N VAL A 1 -4.68 11.42 -8.61
CA VAL A 1 -3.43 10.68 -8.89
C VAL A 1 -2.51 10.97 -7.73
N VAL A 2 -1.86 9.95 -7.19
CA VAL A 2 -0.85 10.09 -6.14
C VAL A 2 0.47 9.60 -6.71
N ASP A 3 1.52 10.38 -6.49
CA ASP A 3 2.88 10.12 -6.93
C ASP A 3 3.74 10.10 -5.67
N THR A 4 4.35 8.96 -5.38
CA THR A 4 5.07 8.71 -4.13
C THR A 4 6.49 8.26 -4.42
N THR A 5 7.44 8.90 -3.75
CA THR A 5 8.88 8.59 -3.77
C THR A 5 9.43 8.57 -2.35
N ASN A 6 10.74 8.34 -2.18
CA ASN A 6 11.45 8.35 -0.90
C ASN A 6 10.97 7.25 0.06
N PHE A 7 10.92 6.01 -0.44
CA PHE A 7 10.60 4.85 0.38
C PHE A 7 11.78 4.43 1.27
N ASN A 8 11.47 3.80 2.40
CA ASN A 8 12.41 2.94 3.11
C ASN A 8 12.08 1.47 2.81
N GLU A 9 12.90 0.55 3.29
CA GLU A 9 12.72 -0.90 3.02
C GLU A 9 11.92 -1.63 4.11
N PHE A 10 11.24 -0.90 5.01
CA PHE A 10 10.48 -1.49 6.12
C PHE A 10 9.03 -1.85 5.74
N THR A 11 8.67 -1.75 4.46
CA THR A 11 7.34 -2.06 3.94
C THR A 11 7.41 -3.08 2.79
N TRP A 12 6.25 -3.50 2.33
CA TRP A 12 6.11 -4.42 1.19
C TRP A 12 5.46 -3.72 0.01
N LEU A 13 5.87 -4.07 -1.20
CA LEU A 13 5.37 -3.48 -2.44
C LEU A 13 3.88 -3.79 -2.66
N ASN A 14 3.44 -4.96 -2.22
CA ASN A 14 2.06 -5.41 -2.37
C ASN A 14 1.66 -6.38 -1.25
N SER A 15 0.37 -6.73 -1.20
CA SER A 15 -0.17 -7.63 -0.16
C SER A 15 0.33 -9.07 -0.22
N ALA A 16 1.10 -9.45 -1.25
CA ALA A 16 1.75 -10.75 -1.33
C ALA A 16 3.15 -10.74 -0.71
N GLY A 17 3.60 -9.61 -0.16
CA GLY A 17 4.92 -9.48 0.46
C GLY A 17 6.06 -9.35 -0.56
N ALA A 18 5.78 -8.82 -1.76
CA ALA A 18 6.86 -8.55 -2.71
C ALA A 18 7.82 -7.48 -2.14
N PRO A 19 9.14 -7.71 -2.17
CA PRO A 19 10.12 -6.72 -1.70
C PRO A 19 10.18 -5.50 -2.63
N HIS A 20 10.72 -4.40 -2.12
CA HIS A 20 11.13 -3.23 -2.89
C HIS A 20 12.36 -2.59 -2.24
N SER A 21 13.02 -1.71 -2.99
CA SER A 21 14.13 -0.89 -2.53
C SER A 21 13.67 0.51 -2.13
N GLU A 22 14.61 1.33 -1.65
CA GLU A 22 14.43 2.75 -1.41
C GLU A 22 14.20 3.57 -2.69
N THR A 23 14.57 3.00 -3.85
CA THR A 23 14.40 3.65 -5.16
C THR A 23 13.03 3.42 -5.79
N LEU A 24 12.09 2.81 -5.05
CA LEU A 24 10.72 2.64 -5.49
C LEU A 24 10.06 3.99 -5.82
N HIS A 25 9.38 4.04 -6.96
CA HIS A 25 8.46 5.09 -7.36
C HIS A 25 7.08 4.47 -7.59
N LEU A 26 6.08 4.94 -6.84
CA LEU A 26 4.70 4.49 -6.98
C LEU A 26 3.83 5.58 -7.59
N ILE A 27 3.13 5.23 -8.68
CA ILE A 27 2.05 6.03 -9.25
C ILE A 27 0.73 5.33 -9.01
N GLU A 28 -0.15 5.97 -8.25
CA GLU A 28 -1.48 5.47 -7.92
C GLU A 28 -2.57 6.32 -8.58
N ARG A 29 -3.47 5.65 -9.30
CA ARG A 29 -4.60 6.27 -9.98
C ARG A 29 -5.90 5.71 -9.44
N TYR A 30 -6.65 6.57 -8.77
CA TYR A 30 -7.93 6.28 -8.16
C TYR A 30 -9.06 6.73 -9.09
N ARG A 31 -10.04 5.85 -9.33
CA ARG A 31 -11.23 6.14 -10.14
C ARG A 31 -12.48 5.56 -9.50
N SER A 32 -13.54 6.37 -9.41
CA SER A 32 -14.88 5.86 -9.11
C SER A 32 -15.44 5.17 -10.36
N VAL A 33 -15.83 3.90 -10.25
CA VAL A 33 -16.32 3.09 -11.36
C VAL A 33 -17.63 2.40 -10.99
N ASN A 34 -18.30 1.83 -12.00
CA ASN A 34 -19.57 1.11 -11.83
C ASN A 34 -20.62 1.95 -11.04
N GLY A 35 -20.90 3.17 -11.50
CA GLY A 35 -21.86 4.07 -10.85
C GLY A 35 -21.48 4.50 -9.42
N GLY A 36 -20.21 4.35 -9.03
CA GLY A 36 -19.74 4.66 -7.68
C GLY A 36 -19.88 3.53 -6.67
N HIS A 37 -20.25 2.32 -7.12
CA HIS A 37 -20.26 1.13 -6.27
C HIS A 37 -18.85 0.57 -6.01
N PHE A 38 -17.86 0.95 -6.81
CA PHE A 38 -16.47 0.52 -6.64
C PHE A 38 -15.49 1.68 -6.82
N LEU A 39 -14.42 1.65 -6.03
CA LEU A 39 -13.21 2.42 -6.24
C LEU A 39 -12.19 1.52 -6.93
N GLU A 40 -11.79 1.88 -8.14
CA GLU A 40 -10.65 1.28 -8.82
C GLU A 40 -9.36 2.00 -8.40
N LEU A 41 -8.36 1.24 -7.98
CA LEU A 41 -7.00 1.69 -7.71
C LEU A 41 -6.06 0.98 -8.69
N LYS A 42 -5.53 1.71 -9.66
CA LYS A 42 -4.45 1.25 -10.53
C LYS A 42 -3.11 1.75 -10.00
N VAL A 43 -2.22 0.82 -9.68
CA VAL A 43 -0.88 1.12 -9.15
C VAL A 43 0.16 0.73 -10.19
N THR A 44 1.09 1.63 -10.46
CA THR A 44 2.31 1.36 -11.25
C THR A 44 3.51 1.54 -10.33
N ALA A 45 4.38 0.54 -10.31
CA ALA A 45 5.59 0.51 -9.52
C ALA A 45 6.81 0.45 -10.41
N GLU A 46 7.76 1.34 -10.16
CA GLU A 46 9.04 1.39 -10.82
C GLU A 46 10.14 1.28 -9.76
N ASP A 47 10.98 0.27 -9.87
CA ASP A 47 12.07 0.02 -8.93
C ASP A 47 13.20 -0.68 -9.70
N PRO A 48 14.18 0.08 -10.23
CA PRO A 48 15.24 -0.48 -11.07
C PRO A 48 16.15 -1.48 -10.35
N LYS A 49 16.15 -1.50 -9.01
CA LYS A 49 17.00 -2.42 -8.22
C LYS A 49 16.34 -3.78 -8.01
N VAL A 50 15.01 -3.82 -7.95
CA VAL A 50 14.26 -5.04 -7.62
C VAL A 50 13.42 -5.55 -8.79
N LEU A 51 12.84 -4.66 -9.59
CA LEU A 51 11.94 -5.00 -10.68
C LEU A 51 12.65 -4.95 -12.03
N PRO A 52 12.54 -5.99 -12.87
CA PRO A 52 13.17 -6.00 -14.20
C PRO A 52 12.52 -5.01 -15.18
N LYS A 53 11.31 -4.53 -14.87
CA LYS A 53 10.54 -3.53 -15.61
C LYS A 53 9.41 -2.99 -14.73
N PRO A 54 8.78 -1.84 -15.08
CA PRO A 54 7.61 -1.35 -14.39
C PRO A 54 6.53 -2.44 -14.23
N TYR A 55 6.02 -2.58 -13.01
CA TYR A 55 4.97 -3.53 -12.67
C TYR A 55 3.66 -2.77 -12.44
N THR A 56 2.54 -3.28 -12.96
CA THR A 56 1.24 -2.65 -12.80
C THR A 56 0.22 -3.66 -12.33
N TYR A 57 -0.58 -3.28 -11.34
CA TYR A 57 -1.73 -4.03 -10.88
C TYR A 57 -2.93 -3.13 -10.64
N THR A 58 -4.11 -3.73 -10.55
CA THR A 58 -5.35 -3.00 -10.28
C THR A 58 -6.11 -3.70 -9.16
N ARG A 59 -6.62 -2.91 -8.22
CA ARG A 59 -7.49 -3.35 -7.13
C ARG A 59 -8.83 -2.66 -7.23
N TYR A 60 -9.87 -3.34 -6.80
CA TYR A 60 -11.22 -2.78 -6.69
C TYR A 60 -11.66 -2.87 -5.24
N TYR A 61 -12.08 -1.74 -4.68
CA TYR A 61 -12.66 -1.67 -3.35
C TYR A 61 -14.15 -1.41 -3.49
N ARG A 62 -14.97 -2.30 -2.93
CA ARG A 62 -16.43 -2.15 -2.94
C ARG A 62 -16.83 -1.06 -1.97
N LYS A 63 -17.69 -0.13 -2.41
CA LYS A 63 -18.33 0.83 -1.52
C LYS A 63 -19.26 0.07 -0.57
N VAL A 64 -19.10 0.33 0.72
CA VAL A 64 -19.95 -0.19 1.79
C VAL A 64 -20.66 0.97 2.47
N ASP A 65 -21.88 0.73 2.93
CA ASP A 65 -22.69 1.71 3.65
C ASP A 65 -22.47 1.50 5.16
N THR A 66 -21.25 1.79 5.60
CA THR A 66 -20.86 1.74 7.01
C THR A 66 -20.04 2.97 7.34
N GLU A 67 -20.21 3.47 8.56
CA GLU A 67 -19.32 4.48 9.11
C GLU A 67 -18.01 3.82 9.52
N ILE A 68 -16.89 4.51 9.29
CA ILE A 68 -15.58 4.09 9.80
C ILE A 68 -15.56 4.45 11.28
N SER A 69 -15.60 3.44 12.14
CA SER A 69 -15.48 3.66 13.59
C SER A 69 -14.13 4.29 13.93
N GLN A 70 -14.14 5.25 14.86
CA GLN A 70 -12.90 5.76 15.43
C GLN A 70 -12.17 4.62 16.14
N TYR A 71 -10.89 4.47 15.83
CA TYR A 71 -9.97 3.64 16.60
C TYR A 71 -9.21 4.56 17.55
N VAL A 72 -9.35 4.35 18.86
CA VAL A 72 -8.54 5.07 19.85
C VAL A 72 -7.15 4.44 19.83
N CYS A 73 -6.18 5.14 19.24
CA CYS A 73 -4.78 4.81 19.40
C CYS A 73 -4.38 5.12 20.85
N THR A 74 -4.50 4.15 21.76
CA THR A 74 -3.84 4.21 23.05
C THR A 74 -2.38 3.84 22.85
N ASP A 75 -1.44 4.67 23.30
CA ASP A 75 0.02 4.45 23.19
C ASP A 75 0.49 3.12 23.84
N ASP A 76 -0.38 2.44 24.58
CA ASP A 76 -0.12 1.22 25.36
C ASP A 76 -0.07 -0.09 24.54
N LEU A 77 -0.06 -0.04 23.21
CA LEU A 77 0.17 -1.22 22.37
C LEU A 77 1.61 -1.37 21.86
N VAL A 78 2.56 -0.58 22.39
CA VAL A 78 3.96 -1.01 22.42
C VAL A 78 4.02 -2.23 23.35
N LYS A 79 3.81 -3.42 22.80
CA LYS A 79 4.25 -4.64 23.47
C LYS A 79 5.77 -4.52 23.66
N PRO A 80 6.28 -4.51 24.90
CA PRO A 80 7.69 -4.70 25.11
C PRO A 80 8.04 -6.10 24.58
N GLU A 81 9.13 -6.16 23.81
CA GLU A 81 9.79 -7.40 23.34
C GLU A 81 9.09 -8.14 22.20
N ILE A 82 9.40 -7.74 20.96
CA ILE A 82 9.68 -8.74 19.91
C ILE A 82 11.08 -9.26 20.26
N PRO A 83 11.24 -10.52 20.71
CA PRO A 83 12.57 -11.05 20.98
C PRO A 83 13.35 -11.06 19.67
N ALA A 84 14.59 -10.57 19.73
CA ALA A 84 15.52 -10.63 18.62
C ALA A 84 15.58 -12.06 18.08
N ILE A 85 15.39 -12.22 16.78
CA ILE A 85 15.68 -13.47 16.08
C ILE A 85 17.19 -13.69 16.24
N GLN A 86 17.55 -14.77 16.94
CA GLN A 86 18.92 -15.24 17.12
C GLN A 86 19.50 -15.77 15.81
#